data_AF-A0A7X7A0F5-F1
#
_entry.id   AF-A0A7X7A0F5-F1
#
_cell.length_a   1.000
_cell.length_b   1.000
_cell.length_c   1.000
_cell.angle_alpha   90.00
_cell.angle_beta   90.00
_cell.angle_gamma   90.00
#
_symmetry.space_group_name_H-M   'P 1'
#
loop_
_entity.id
_entity.type
_entity.pdbx_description
1 polymer ?
#
loop_
_entity_poly.entity_id
_entity_poly.type
_entity_poly.pdbx_seq_one_letter_code
_entity_poly.pdbx_strand_id
1 'polypeptide(L)'
;ELAAYLVHYGSRLKVSEGDYVETGDALTEGPLNPHDILKTKGLQEVQRYLLQEVQKVYRSQGVDISDKHIEIIIRQMLKKVKIEDAGGTSLLPGAFVDIVTFEEENLHAIENGLLPAVCSPMLLGITKASLNTESFLSAASFQETTKVLTEAAIKGKVDNLIGLKENVIIGKLIPAGTGYSIYRKTKIVETNPAEVEETAEEV
;
A
#
# COMPACT_ATOMS: atom_id res chain seq x y z
N GLU A 1 8.68 -7.15 -29.74
CA GLU A 1 9.11 -5.86 -30.33
C GLU A 1 10.59 -5.65 -30.04
N LEU A 2 11.32 -4.96 -30.92
CA LEU A 2 12.72 -4.61 -30.67
C LEU A 2 12.76 -3.38 -29.77
N ALA A 3 13.31 -3.53 -28.55
CA ALA A 3 13.50 -2.44 -27.61
C ALA A 3 14.99 -2.13 -27.47
N ALA A 4 15.35 -0.84 -27.52
CA ALA A 4 16.72 -0.37 -27.31
C ALA A 4 16.78 0.42 -26.00
N TYR A 5 17.74 0.08 -25.14
CA TYR A 5 17.96 0.74 -23.85
C TYR A 5 19.32 1.40 -23.85
N LEU A 6 19.37 2.67 -23.44
CA LEU A 6 20.62 3.39 -23.26
C LEU A 6 21.30 2.92 -21.98
N VAL A 7 22.50 2.39 -22.11
CA VAL A 7 23.35 1.97 -20.98
C VAL A 7 24.46 3.00 -20.81
N HIS A 8 24.77 3.36 -19.57
CA HIS A 8 25.82 4.35 -19.31
C HIS A 8 27.20 3.76 -19.63
N TYR A 9 28.10 4.59 -20.18
CA TYR A 9 29.45 4.18 -20.51
C TYR A 9 30.20 3.79 -19.22
N GLY A 10 30.54 2.51 -19.07
CA GLY A 10 31.17 1.95 -17.87
C GLY A 10 30.28 1.03 -17.01
N SER A 11 28.99 0.89 -17.32
CA SER A 11 28.15 -0.11 -16.69
C SER A 11 28.62 -1.52 -17.04
N ARG A 12 28.72 -2.40 -16.03
CA ARG A 12 29.02 -3.82 -16.25
C ARG A 12 27.76 -4.53 -16.71
N LEU A 13 27.81 -5.10 -17.92
CA LEU A 13 26.72 -5.89 -18.48
C LEU A 13 26.73 -7.28 -17.86
N LYS A 14 25.53 -7.78 -17.56
CA LYS A 14 25.30 -9.11 -16.99
C LYS A 14 24.97 -10.16 -18.04
N VAL A 15 24.76 -9.72 -19.28
CA VAL A 15 24.33 -10.50 -20.44
C VAL A 15 25.34 -10.34 -21.58
N SER A 16 25.44 -11.36 -22.42
CA SER A 16 26.27 -11.41 -23.61
C SER A 16 25.43 -11.46 -24.88
N GLU A 17 26.05 -11.14 -26.01
CA GLU A 17 25.37 -11.24 -27.32
C GLU A 17 24.98 -12.71 -27.59
N GLY A 18 23.69 -12.94 -27.87
CA GLY A 18 23.13 -14.27 -28.06
C GLY A 18 22.47 -14.88 -26.82
N ASP A 19 22.55 -14.25 -25.65
CA ASP A 19 21.84 -14.70 -24.46
C ASP A 19 20.32 -14.53 -24.61
N TYR A 20 19.57 -15.50 -24.08
CA TYR A 20 18.12 -15.39 -23.96
C TYR A 20 17.77 -14.61 -22.69
N VAL A 21 16.99 -13.55 -22.83
CA VAL A 21 16.55 -12.68 -21.73
C VAL A 21 15.03 -12.56 -21.74
N GLU A 22 14.42 -12.59 -20.55
CA GLU A 22 12.99 -12.37 -20.40
C GLU A 22 12.70 -10.92 -20.00
N THR A 23 11.43 -10.51 -20.15
CA THR A 23 11.02 -9.16 -19.80
C THR A 23 11.25 -8.90 -18.31
N GLY A 24 12.05 -7.87 -18.02
CA GLY A 24 12.39 -7.44 -16.67
C GLY A 24 13.66 -8.09 -16.09
N ASP A 25 14.43 -8.84 -16.87
CA ASP A 25 15.73 -9.33 -16.42
C ASP A 25 16.79 -8.24 -16.33
N ALA A 26 17.70 -8.41 -15.37
CA ALA A 26 18.73 -7.44 -15.07
C ALA A 26 19.84 -7.51 -16.13
N LEU A 27 19.86 -6.51 -17.03
CA LEU A 27 20.88 -6.42 -18.09
C LEU A 27 22.22 -5.86 -17.58
N THR A 28 22.20 -5.09 -16.49
CA THR A 28 23.39 -4.47 -15.87
C THR A 28 23.55 -4.91 -14.42
N GLU A 29 24.79 -4.90 -13.92
CA GLU A 29 25.06 -5.02 -12.49
C GLU A 29 24.59 -3.78 -11.72
N GLY A 30 24.08 -3.98 -10.49
CA GLY A 30 23.68 -2.90 -9.59
C GLY A 30 22.28 -3.11 -9.00
N PRO A 31 21.81 -2.14 -8.18
CA PRO A 31 20.45 -2.14 -7.66
C PRO A 31 19.44 -1.92 -8.79
N LEU A 32 18.32 -2.62 -8.71
CA LEU A 32 17.24 -2.49 -9.67
C LEU A 32 16.32 -1.33 -9.25
N ASN A 33 15.75 -0.65 -10.23
CA ASN A 33 14.75 0.37 -9.98
C ASN A 33 13.38 -0.29 -9.72
N PRO A 34 12.76 -0.12 -8.54
CA PRO A 34 11.46 -0.72 -8.23
C PRO A 34 10.35 -0.29 -9.19
N HIS A 35 10.42 0.91 -9.77
CA HIS A 35 9.43 1.38 -10.73
C HIS A 35 9.51 0.61 -12.06
N ASP A 36 10.69 0.16 -12.46
CA ASP A 36 10.88 -0.61 -13.69
C ASP A 36 10.46 -2.05 -13.48
N ILE A 37 10.73 -2.62 -12.29
CA ILE A 37 10.19 -3.93 -11.89
C ILE A 37 8.65 -3.90 -11.90
N LEU A 38 8.03 -2.82 -11.41
CA LEU A 38 6.56 -2.71 -11.37
C LEU A 38 5.94 -2.78 -12.75
N LYS A 39 6.56 -2.12 -13.72
CA LYS A 39 6.09 -2.06 -15.11
C LYS A 39 6.32 -3.35 -15.87
N THR A 40 7.40 -4.07 -15.57
CA THR A 40 7.83 -5.25 -16.34
C THR A 40 7.36 -6.56 -15.73
N LYS A 41 7.58 -6.75 -14.42
CA LYS A 41 7.30 -7.99 -13.68
C LYS A 41 6.06 -7.93 -12.79
N GLY A 42 5.52 -6.73 -12.55
CA GLY A 42 4.27 -6.52 -11.82
C GLY A 42 4.43 -6.36 -10.30
N LEU A 43 3.29 -6.31 -9.60
CA LEU A 43 3.19 -5.94 -8.18
C LEU A 43 3.91 -6.91 -7.23
N GLN A 44 3.69 -8.21 -7.39
CA GLN A 44 4.25 -9.23 -6.49
C GLN A 44 5.79 -9.23 -6.52
N GLU A 45 6.36 -9.02 -7.69
CA GLU A 45 7.82 -9.00 -7.89
C GLU A 45 8.47 -7.77 -7.26
N VAL A 46 7.82 -6.61 -7.35
CA VAL A 46 8.24 -5.40 -6.63
C VAL A 46 8.18 -5.60 -5.12
N GLN A 47 7.10 -6.20 -4.61
CA GLN A 47 6.95 -6.47 -3.18
C GLN A 47 8.06 -7.36 -2.66
N ARG A 48 8.33 -8.47 -3.37
CA ARG A 48 9.41 -9.40 -3.04
C ARG A 48 10.78 -8.73 -3.09
N TYR A 49 11.04 -7.94 -4.13
CA TYR A 49 12.29 -7.20 -4.27
C TYR A 49 12.52 -6.24 -3.09
N LEU A 50 11.54 -5.41 -2.77
CA LEU A 50 11.62 -4.46 -1.66
C LEU A 50 11.81 -5.16 -0.31
N LEU A 51 11.07 -6.25 -0.07
CA LEU A 51 11.19 -7.04 1.15
C LEU A 51 12.60 -7.60 1.32
N GLN A 52 13.15 -8.21 0.26
CA GLN A 52 14.49 -8.81 0.28
C GLN A 52 15.59 -7.77 0.51
N GLU A 53 15.53 -6.63 -0.17
CA GLU A 53 16.55 -5.57 -0.02
C GLU A 53 16.51 -4.95 1.38
N VAL A 54 15.33 -4.68 1.93
CA VAL A 54 15.21 -4.16 3.30
C VAL A 54 15.71 -5.19 4.30
N GLN A 55 15.31 -6.46 4.17
CA GLN A 55 15.75 -7.51 5.09
C GLN A 55 17.26 -7.76 5.05
N LYS A 56 17.86 -7.70 3.86
CA LYS A 56 19.31 -7.86 3.69
C LYS A 56 20.09 -6.85 4.53
N VAL A 57 19.62 -5.59 4.59
CA VAL A 57 20.25 -4.54 5.40
C VAL A 57 20.10 -4.84 6.90
N TYR A 58 18.90 -5.18 7.38
CA TYR A 58 18.69 -5.50 8.79
C TYR A 58 19.49 -6.72 9.24
N ARG A 59 19.48 -7.79 8.45
CA ARG A 59 20.28 -9.00 8.71
C ARG A 59 21.77 -8.71 8.72
N SER A 60 22.26 -7.83 7.84
CA SER A 60 23.68 -7.44 7.83
C SER A 60 24.12 -6.69 9.10
N GLN A 61 23.16 -6.05 9.79
CA GLN A 61 23.38 -5.38 11.09
C GLN A 61 23.07 -6.31 12.27
N GLY A 62 22.75 -7.58 12.03
CA GLY A 62 22.42 -8.55 13.07
C GLY A 62 21.06 -8.34 13.75
N VAL A 63 20.17 -7.54 13.13
CA VAL A 63 18.83 -7.28 13.65
C VAL A 63 17.82 -8.18 12.96
N ASP A 64 17.05 -8.94 13.75
CA ASP A 64 15.96 -9.77 13.25
C ASP A 64 14.62 -9.01 13.29
N ILE A 65 13.94 -8.97 12.15
CA ILE A 65 12.63 -8.34 11.98
C ILE A 65 11.74 -9.28 11.19
N SER A 66 10.51 -9.49 11.64
CA SER A 66 9.55 -10.31 10.91
C SER A 66 9.10 -9.63 9.62
N ASP A 67 9.09 -10.39 8.52
CA ASP A 67 8.70 -9.94 7.18
C ASP A 67 7.33 -9.25 7.16
N LYS A 68 6.37 -9.73 7.97
CA LYS A 68 5.02 -9.17 8.10
C LYS A 68 5.00 -7.66 8.35
N HIS A 69 5.97 -7.14 9.10
CA HIS A 69 6.02 -5.71 9.41
C HIS A 69 6.41 -4.88 8.19
N ILE A 70 7.37 -5.39 7.42
CA ILE A 70 7.85 -4.74 6.20
C ILE A 70 6.78 -4.84 5.11
N GLU A 71 6.12 -5.99 4.97
CA GLU A 71 5.02 -6.19 4.03
C GLU A 71 3.87 -5.22 4.24
N ILE A 72 3.47 -4.97 5.50
CA ILE A 72 2.42 -4.00 5.81
C ILE A 72 2.82 -2.60 5.33
N ILE A 73 4.09 -2.21 5.46
CA ILE A 73 4.58 -0.90 4.98
C ILE A 73 4.58 -0.86 3.45
N ILE A 74 5.11 -1.90 2.78
CA ILE A 74 5.14 -1.99 1.33
C ILE A 74 3.72 -1.97 0.75
N ARG A 75 2.76 -2.63 1.39
CA ARG A 75 1.34 -2.57 1.01
C ARG A 75 0.81 -1.14 0.98
N GLN A 76 1.19 -0.30 1.94
CA GLN A 76 0.77 1.12 1.93
C GLN A 76 1.43 1.93 0.82
N MET A 77 2.66 1.58 0.42
CA MET A 77 3.35 2.21 -0.71
C MET A 77 2.72 1.88 -2.07
N LEU A 78 2.02 0.74 -2.19
CA LEU A 78 1.40 0.23 -3.42
C LEU A 78 -0.14 0.36 -3.44
N LYS A 79 -0.72 1.11 -2.50
CA LYS A 79 -2.18 1.20 -2.32
C LYS A 79 -2.89 1.95 -3.46
N LYS A 80 -2.16 2.83 -4.17
CA LYS A 80 -2.73 3.74 -5.17
C LYS A 80 -2.50 3.24 -6.59
N VAL A 81 -3.48 3.48 -7.45
CA VAL A 81 -3.42 3.26 -8.89
C VAL A 81 -3.66 4.58 -9.62
N LYS A 82 -3.07 4.74 -10.81
CA LYS A 82 -3.33 5.87 -11.70
C LYS A 82 -4.27 5.41 -12.80
N ILE A 83 -5.34 6.15 -13.02
CA ILE A 83 -6.29 5.84 -14.09
C ILE A 83 -5.66 6.25 -15.43
N GLU A 84 -5.56 5.32 -16.36
CA GLU A 84 -5.11 5.60 -17.73
C GLU A 84 -6.33 5.88 -18.63
N ASP A 85 -7.37 5.08 -18.51
CA ASP A 85 -8.65 5.27 -19.20
C ASP A 85 -9.80 5.05 -18.20
N ALA A 86 -10.79 5.94 -18.21
CA ALA A 86 -11.95 5.86 -17.35
C ALA A 86 -13.02 4.88 -17.87
N GLY A 87 -13.01 4.55 -19.17
CA GLY A 87 -14.06 3.75 -19.78
C GLY A 87 -15.44 4.36 -19.55
N GLY A 88 -16.36 3.58 -18.99
CA GLY A 88 -17.70 4.01 -18.57
C GLY A 88 -17.86 4.27 -17.07
N THR A 89 -16.76 4.30 -16.30
CA THR A 89 -16.81 4.55 -14.84
C THR A 89 -16.91 6.05 -14.51
N SER A 90 -17.15 6.37 -13.24
CA SER A 90 -17.13 7.75 -12.74
C SER A 90 -15.71 8.33 -12.54
N LEU A 91 -14.67 7.51 -12.80
CA LEU A 91 -13.28 7.85 -12.52
C LEU A 91 -12.74 8.86 -13.55
N LEU A 92 -11.74 9.64 -13.13
CA LEU A 92 -11.10 10.63 -13.99
C LEU A 92 -9.75 10.11 -14.51
N PRO A 93 -9.49 10.18 -15.83
CA PRO A 93 -8.18 9.84 -16.38
C PRO A 93 -7.08 10.70 -15.75
N GLY A 94 -5.96 10.07 -15.40
CA GLY A 94 -4.84 10.70 -14.71
C GLY A 94 -5.01 10.90 -13.20
N ALA A 95 -6.19 10.62 -12.63
CA ALA A 95 -6.39 10.68 -11.18
C ALA A 95 -5.71 9.52 -10.45
N PHE A 96 -5.33 9.77 -9.20
CA PHE A 96 -4.81 8.75 -8.29
C PHE A 96 -5.94 8.28 -7.37
N VAL A 97 -6.24 6.99 -7.41
CA VAL A 97 -7.35 6.39 -6.67
C VAL A 97 -6.84 5.21 -5.85
N ASP A 98 -7.45 4.91 -4.71
CA ASP A 98 -7.16 3.67 -3.99
C ASP A 98 -7.56 2.46 -4.82
N ILE A 99 -6.75 1.39 -4.77
CA ILE A 99 -7.02 0.16 -5.53
C ILE A 99 -8.39 -0.43 -5.22
N VAL A 100 -8.83 -0.35 -3.96
CA VAL A 100 -10.14 -0.85 -3.52
C VAL A 100 -11.28 -0.08 -4.18
N THR A 101 -11.21 1.26 -4.16
CA THR A 101 -12.22 2.11 -4.79
C THR A 101 -12.25 1.92 -6.31
N PHE A 102 -11.08 1.74 -6.94
CA PHE A 102 -11.00 1.40 -8.35
C PHE A 102 -11.68 0.06 -8.67
N GLU A 103 -11.41 -0.98 -7.87
CA GLU A 103 -12.02 -2.30 -8.03
C GLU A 103 -13.55 -2.24 -7.84
N GLU A 104 -14.04 -1.50 -6.85
CA GLU A 104 -15.47 -1.30 -6.58
C GLU A 104 -16.17 -0.58 -7.75
N GLU A 105 -15.63 0.53 -8.24
CA GLU A 105 -16.20 1.28 -9.37
C GLU A 105 -16.19 0.44 -10.67
N ASN A 106 -15.14 -0.34 -10.90
CA ASN A 106 -15.09 -1.24 -12.05
C ASN A 106 -16.10 -2.38 -11.95
N LEU A 107 -16.28 -2.95 -10.76
CA LEU A 107 -17.28 -3.98 -10.53
C LEU A 107 -18.68 -3.42 -10.87
N HIS A 108 -19.01 -2.22 -10.37
CA HIS A 108 -20.26 -1.55 -10.71
C HIS A 108 -20.41 -1.26 -12.20
N ALA A 109 -19.36 -0.82 -12.90
CA ALA A 109 -19.43 -0.60 -14.35
C ALA A 109 -19.73 -1.91 -15.11
N ILE A 110 -19.08 -3.01 -14.73
CA ILE A 110 -19.28 -4.33 -15.35
C ILE A 110 -20.71 -4.83 -15.10
N GLU A 111 -21.24 -4.68 -13.89
CA GLU A 111 -22.63 -5.04 -13.56
C GLU A 111 -23.66 -4.28 -14.42
N ASN A 112 -23.34 -3.03 -14.77
CA ASN A 112 -24.17 -2.19 -15.63
C ASN A 112 -23.90 -2.38 -17.13
N GLY A 113 -23.03 -3.32 -17.52
CA GLY A 113 -22.66 -3.58 -18.92
C GLY A 113 -21.83 -2.47 -19.58
N LEU A 114 -21.19 -1.61 -18.79
CA LEU A 114 -20.30 -0.55 -19.25
C LEU A 114 -18.86 -1.05 -19.37
N LEU A 115 -18.04 -0.29 -20.10
CA LEU A 115 -16.61 -0.59 -20.22
C LEU A 115 -15.90 -0.28 -18.88
N PRO A 116 -15.12 -1.21 -18.31
CA PRO A 116 -14.36 -0.96 -17.10
C PRO A 116 -13.20 0.02 -17.35
N ALA A 117 -12.80 0.74 -16.32
CA ALA A 117 -11.63 1.61 -16.35
C ALA A 117 -10.33 0.79 -16.37
N VAL A 118 -9.31 1.33 -17.04
CA VAL A 118 -7.95 0.79 -17.09
C VAL A 118 -7.05 1.65 -16.20
N CYS A 119 -6.27 1.00 -15.34
CA CYS A 119 -5.31 1.69 -14.48
C CYS A 119 -3.90 1.11 -14.61
N SER A 120 -2.92 1.91 -14.19
CA SER A 120 -1.55 1.49 -13.96
C SER A 120 -1.23 1.52 -12.45
N PRO A 121 -0.66 0.45 -11.88
CA PRO A 121 -0.28 0.45 -10.48
C PRO A 121 0.84 1.46 -10.22
N MET A 122 0.83 2.08 -9.04
CA MET A 122 1.85 3.05 -8.67
C MET A 122 2.52 2.72 -7.35
N LEU A 123 3.86 2.75 -7.39
CA LEU A 123 4.68 2.73 -6.19
C LEU A 123 4.92 4.17 -5.72
N LEU A 124 4.46 4.50 -4.52
CA LEU A 124 4.67 5.79 -3.88
C LEU A 124 5.67 5.63 -2.72
N GLY A 125 6.55 6.62 -2.55
CA GLY A 125 7.35 6.72 -1.34
C GLY A 125 6.48 6.92 -0.09
N ILE A 126 6.94 6.50 1.09
CA ILE A 126 6.17 6.53 2.35
C ILE A 126 5.59 7.92 2.65
N THR A 127 6.38 8.98 2.44
CA THR A 127 5.93 10.38 2.62
C THR A 127 4.80 10.74 1.67
N LYS A 128 4.93 10.40 0.37
CA LYS A 128 3.88 10.67 -0.63
C LYS A 128 2.63 9.83 -0.38
N ALA A 129 2.77 8.55 -0.02
CA ALA A 129 1.65 7.70 0.34
C ALA A 129 0.88 8.26 1.55
N SER A 130 1.60 8.79 2.55
CA SER A 130 1.00 9.38 3.76
C SER A 130 0.26 10.70 3.49
N LEU A 131 0.76 11.52 2.55
CA LEU A 131 0.10 12.76 2.12
C LEU A 131 -1.13 12.52 1.24
N ASN A 132 -1.16 11.43 0.48
CA ASN A 132 -2.27 11.07 -0.42
C ASN A 132 -3.30 10.14 0.25
N THR A 133 -3.55 10.34 1.54
CA THR A 133 -4.67 9.68 2.25
C THR A 133 -5.99 10.41 1.97
N GLU A 134 -7.12 9.72 2.15
CA GLU A 134 -8.45 10.30 1.93
C GLU A 134 -8.80 11.39 2.94
N SER A 135 -8.34 11.21 4.19
CA SER A 135 -8.55 12.14 5.30
C SER A 135 -7.59 13.32 5.22
N PHE A 136 -8.16 14.49 4.96
CA PHE A 136 -7.36 15.72 4.92
C PHE A 136 -6.88 16.12 6.32
N LEU A 137 -7.59 15.73 7.39
CA LEU A 137 -7.14 16.00 8.77
C LEU A 137 -5.88 15.20 9.09
N SER A 138 -5.83 13.92 8.71
CA SER A 138 -4.64 13.08 8.87
C SER A 138 -3.49 13.53 7.99
N ALA A 139 -3.76 13.92 6.74
CA ALA A 139 -2.74 14.41 5.83
C ALA A 139 -2.13 15.72 6.34
N ALA A 140 -2.98 16.69 6.74
CA ALA A 140 -2.54 17.98 7.25
C ALA A 140 -1.75 17.83 8.56
N SER A 141 -2.11 16.89 9.44
CA SER A 141 -1.35 16.65 10.67
C SER A 141 0.04 16.05 10.43
N PHE A 142 0.34 15.56 9.22
CA PHE A 142 1.64 14.99 8.89
C PHE A 142 2.61 16.07 8.39
N GLN A 143 2.36 16.64 7.20
CA GLN A 143 3.19 17.67 6.56
C GLN A 143 2.33 18.51 5.59
N GLU A 144 2.88 19.59 5.02
CA GLU A 144 2.23 20.43 3.99
C GLU A 144 0.84 20.99 4.37
N THR A 145 0.62 21.30 5.66
CA THR A 145 -0.66 21.76 6.25
C THR A 145 -1.41 22.76 5.38
N THR A 146 -0.77 23.87 4.99
CA THR A 146 -1.40 24.95 4.21
C THR A 146 -1.93 24.45 2.88
N LYS A 147 -1.15 23.63 2.16
CA LYS A 147 -1.54 23.12 0.85
C LYS A 147 -2.69 22.12 0.97
N VAL A 148 -2.59 21.19 1.92
CA VAL A 148 -3.63 20.16 2.16
C VAL A 148 -4.97 20.81 2.50
N LEU A 149 -4.99 21.77 3.42
CA LEU A 149 -6.22 22.47 3.83
C LEU A 149 -6.79 23.34 2.70
N THR A 150 -5.93 24.00 1.92
CA THR A 150 -6.38 24.80 0.77
C THR A 150 -7.04 23.92 -0.29
N GLU A 151 -6.43 22.79 -0.65
CA GLU A 151 -7.02 21.85 -1.60
C GLU A 151 -8.32 21.25 -1.09
N ALA A 152 -8.39 20.89 0.21
CA ALA A 152 -9.59 20.38 0.82
C ALA A 152 -10.73 21.41 0.79
N ALA A 153 -10.43 22.69 1.08
CA ALA A 153 -11.40 23.77 1.03
C ALA A 153 -11.91 24.04 -0.40
N ILE A 154 -11.01 24.06 -1.40
CA ILE A 154 -11.38 24.25 -2.81
C ILE A 154 -12.28 23.10 -3.30
N LYS A 155 -11.93 21.85 -2.93
CA LYS A 155 -12.68 20.65 -3.33
C LYS A 155 -13.94 20.41 -2.48
N GLY A 156 -14.15 21.16 -1.40
CA GLY A 156 -15.22 20.91 -0.43
C GLY A 156 -15.14 19.51 0.20
N LYS A 157 -13.93 18.99 0.45
CA LYS A 157 -13.75 17.64 0.98
C LYS A 157 -14.39 17.49 2.36
N VAL A 158 -15.03 16.35 2.58
CA VAL A 158 -15.61 15.94 3.87
C VAL A 158 -14.76 14.81 4.45
N ASP A 159 -14.41 14.92 5.73
CA ASP A 159 -13.65 13.89 6.45
C ASP A 159 -14.60 13.00 7.26
N ASN A 160 -14.58 11.70 6.98
CA ASN A 160 -15.48 10.73 7.62
C ASN A 160 -14.95 10.20 8.96
N LEU A 161 -13.76 10.64 9.42
CA LEU A 161 -13.16 10.25 10.71
C LEU A 161 -13.04 8.72 10.88
N ILE A 162 -12.72 7.99 9.81
CA ILE A 162 -12.61 6.53 9.83
C ILE A 162 -11.25 6.07 10.39
N GLY A 163 -10.23 6.91 10.34
CA GLY A 163 -8.87 6.56 10.73
C GLY A 163 -8.58 6.72 12.23
N LEU A 164 -7.33 6.45 12.59
CA LEU A 164 -6.87 6.56 13.98
C LEU A 164 -6.61 8.02 14.37
N LYS A 165 -5.90 8.77 13.53
CA LYS A 165 -5.40 10.11 13.88
C LYS A 165 -6.51 11.14 13.99
N GLU A 166 -7.50 11.09 13.11
CA GLU A 166 -8.63 12.02 13.11
C GLU A 166 -9.44 11.87 14.40
N ASN A 167 -9.68 10.64 14.83
CA ASN A 167 -10.39 10.38 16.09
C ASN A 167 -9.59 10.87 17.30
N VAL A 168 -8.26 10.69 17.30
CA VAL A 168 -7.40 11.24 18.35
C VAL A 168 -7.46 12.77 18.39
N ILE A 169 -7.38 13.45 17.24
CA ILE A 169 -7.43 14.92 17.15
C ILE A 169 -8.75 15.46 17.70
N ILE A 170 -9.86 14.79 17.41
CA ILE A 170 -11.20 15.20 17.84
C ILE A 170 -11.52 14.74 19.29
N GLY A 171 -10.73 13.83 19.86
CA GLY A 171 -10.96 13.28 21.20
C GLY A 171 -12.05 12.19 21.26
N LYS A 172 -12.31 11.51 20.13
CA LYS A 172 -13.18 10.32 20.05
C LYS A 172 -12.37 9.04 20.25
N LEU A 173 -13.05 7.96 20.63
CA LEU A 173 -12.43 6.63 20.69
C LEU A 173 -11.92 6.23 19.30
N ILE A 174 -10.68 5.75 19.24
CA ILE A 174 -10.09 5.27 17.99
C ILE A 174 -10.74 3.94 17.55
N PRO A 175 -10.86 3.68 16.24
CA PRO A 175 -11.42 2.44 15.71
C PRO A 175 -10.41 1.27 15.76
N ALA A 176 -9.73 1.09 16.88
CA ALA A 176 -8.79 0.00 17.13
C ALA A 176 -8.89 -0.51 18.57
N GLY A 177 -8.55 -1.78 18.80
CA GLY A 177 -8.64 -2.41 20.11
C GLY A 177 -10.05 -2.32 20.70
N THR A 178 -10.16 -1.89 21.96
CA THR A 178 -11.44 -1.74 22.68
C THR A 178 -12.37 -0.69 22.08
N GLY A 179 -11.88 0.16 21.19
CA GLY A 179 -12.71 1.13 20.48
C GLY A 179 -13.55 0.53 19.33
N TYR A 180 -13.24 -0.70 18.89
CA TYR A 180 -14.11 -1.39 17.93
C TYR A 180 -15.42 -1.83 18.60
N SER A 181 -16.55 -1.64 17.91
CA SER A 181 -17.87 -1.97 18.46
C SER A 181 -18.02 -3.45 18.87
N ILE A 182 -17.25 -4.34 18.24
CA ILE A 182 -17.23 -5.77 18.55
C ILE A 182 -16.62 -6.00 19.94
N TYR A 183 -15.45 -5.44 20.22
CA TYR A 183 -14.77 -5.59 21.52
C TYR A 183 -15.47 -4.84 22.65
N ARG A 184 -16.15 -3.72 22.36
CA ARG A 184 -16.94 -2.98 23.36
C ARG A 184 -18.12 -3.80 23.91
N LYS A 185 -18.63 -4.76 23.14
CA LYS A 185 -19.76 -5.62 23.55
C LYS A 185 -19.31 -6.96 24.13
N THR A 186 -18.03 -7.29 24.05
CA THR A 186 -17.49 -8.52 24.65
C THR A 186 -17.42 -8.35 26.16
N LYS A 187 -18.24 -9.11 26.90
CA LYS A 187 -18.10 -9.23 28.35
C LYS A 187 -16.88 -10.08 28.64
N ILE A 188 -15.94 -9.53 29.40
CA ILE A 188 -14.83 -10.30 29.96
C ILE A 188 -15.45 -11.21 31.03
N VAL A 189 -15.39 -12.51 30.81
CA VAL A 189 -15.67 -13.49 31.86
C VAL A 189 -14.38 -13.61 32.64
N GLU A 190 -14.37 -13.15 33.89
CA GLU A 190 -13.28 -13.44 34.80
C GLU A 190 -13.33 -14.93 35.12
N THR A 191 -12.47 -15.73 34.48
CA THR A 191 -12.27 -17.12 34.91
C THR A 191 -11.57 -17.05 36.25
N ASN A 192 -12.27 -17.43 37.31
CA ASN A 192 -11.68 -17.52 38.63
C ASN A 192 -10.62 -18.63 38.57
N PRO A 193 -9.33 -18.38 38.87
CA PRO A 193 -8.29 -19.39 38.74
C PRO A 193 -8.55 -20.65 39.60
N ALA A 194 -9.41 -20.55 40.63
CA ALA A 194 -9.85 -21.67 41.45
C ALA A 194 -10.73 -22.70 40.71
N GLU A 195 -11.50 -22.30 39.68
CA GLU A 195 -12.38 -23.23 38.93
C GLU A 195 -11.62 -24.00 37.82
N VAL A 196 -10.43 -23.53 37.44
CA VAL A 196 -9.59 -24.19 36.42
C VAL A 196 -8.77 -25.33 37.03
N GLU A 197 -8.47 -25.28 38.34
CA GLU A 197 -7.79 -26.38 39.05
C GLU A 197 -8.74 -27.55 39.33
N GLU A 198 -10.00 -27.31 39.72
CA GLU A 198 -10.97 -28.39 39.98
C GLU A 198 -11.28 -29.23 38.72
N THR A 199 -11.25 -28.62 37.54
CA THR A 199 -11.48 -29.34 36.26
C THR A 199 -10.25 -30.11 35.76
N ALA A 200 -9.06 -29.85 36.29
CA ALA A 200 -7.84 -30.58 35.95
C ALA A 200 -7.61 -31.81 36.86
N GLU A 201 -8.21 -31.85 38.05
CA GLU A 201 -8.13 -33.00 38.97
C GLU A 201 -9.19 -34.09 38.72
N GLU A 202 -10.22 -33.81 37.91
CA GLU A 202 -11.28 -34.78 37.55
C GLU A 202 -11.08 -35.51 36.20
N VAL A 203 -9.88 -35.45 35.59
CA VAL A 203 -9.53 -36.21 34.35
C VAL A 203 -8.49 -37.30 34.61
#